data_AF-A0A529T6P9-F1
#
_entry.id   AF-A0A529T6P9-F1
#
_cell.length_a   1.000
_cell.length_b   1.000
_cell.length_c   1.000
_cell.angle_alpha   90.00
_cell.angle_beta   90.00
_cell.angle_gamma   90.00
#
_symmetry.space_group_name_H-M   'P 1'
#
loop_
_entity.id
_entity.type
_entity.pdbx_description
1 polymer ?
#
loop_
_entity_poly.entity_id
_entity_poly.type
_entity_poly.pdbx_seq_one_letter_code
_entity_poly.pdbx_strand_id
1 'polypeptide(L)'
;MATAAKKAPAKSRSDNKSRSDKQPNLSAPKPADFTKEEELSAYRHMLLIRRFEEKAGQLYGMGFIGGFCHLYIGQEAVVTGMKMALVEGDQMITAYRDHGHMLAMDLS
;
A
#
# COMPACT_ATOMS: atom_id res chain seq x y z
N MET A 1 63.49 -10.28 -5.09
CA MET A 1 63.16 -10.67 -6.49
C MET A 1 61.70 -10.35 -6.73
N ALA A 2 61.45 -9.52 -7.73
CA ALA A 2 60.13 -9.06 -8.16
C ALA A 2 59.50 -10.06 -9.13
N THR A 3 58.16 -10.10 -9.19
CA THR A 3 57.40 -9.99 -10.46
C THR A 3 55.99 -9.48 -10.17
N ALA A 4 55.72 -8.23 -10.59
CA ALA A 4 54.40 -7.63 -10.60
C ALA A 4 53.66 -8.00 -11.91
N ALA A 5 52.39 -8.39 -11.81
CA ALA A 5 51.54 -8.66 -12.97
C ALA A 5 51.04 -7.34 -13.59
N LYS A 6 51.31 -7.14 -14.89
CA LYS A 6 50.83 -5.98 -15.66
C LYS A 6 49.34 -6.13 -15.98
N LYS A 7 48.53 -5.12 -15.61
CA LYS A 7 47.11 -5.00 -15.98
C LYS A 7 47.00 -4.13 -17.25
N ALA A 8 46.31 -4.62 -18.27
CA ALA A 8 46.06 -3.89 -19.52
C ALA A 8 45.05 -2.73 -19.31
N PRO A 9 45.11 -1.62 -20.08
CA PRO A 9 44.19 -0.52 -19.93
C PRO A 9 42.89 -0.82 -20.67
N ALA A 10 41.76 -0.84 -19.96
CA ALA A 10 40.45 -0.87 -20.58
C ALA A 10 40.12 0.52 -21.14
N LYS A 11 40.07 0.65 -22.47
CA LYS A 11 39.54 1.85 -23.14
C LYS A 11 38.03 1.93 -22.88
N SER A 12 37.58 2.87 -22.05
CA SER A 12 36.17 3.23 -21.96
C SER A 12 35.79 4.10 -23.16
N ARG A 13 35.06 3.55 -24.13
CA ARG A 13 34.34 4.36 -25.12
C ARG A 13 33.16 5.00 -24.42
N SER A 14 33.21 6.32 -24.29
CA SER A 14 32.08 7.15 -23.85
C SER A 14 31.19 7.39 -25.06
N ASP A 15 30.21 6.51 -25.26
CA ASP A 15 29.10 6.79 -26.18
C ASP A 15 28.12 7.69 -25.43
N ASN A 16 28.35 9.00 -25.52
CA ASN A 16 27.43 10.02 -25.01
C ASN A 16 26.20 10.13 -25.92
N LYS A 17 25.34 9.12 -25.87
CA LYS A 17 24.02 9.18 -26.48
C LYS A 17 23.08 9.81 -25.46
N SER A 18 22.91 11.13 -25.58
CA SER A 18 21.83 11.89 -24.95
C SER A 18 20.52 11.12 -25.14
N ARG A 19 20.10 10.42 -24.08
CA ARG A 19 18.76 9.87 -23.99
C ARG A 19 17.89 11.08 -23.73
N SER A 20 17.03 11.42 -24.68
CA SER A 20 15.97 12.38 -24.43
C SER A 20 15.10 11.80 -23.30
N ASP A 21 15.30 12.30 -22.08
CA ASP A 21 14.38 12.10 -20.96
C ASP A 21 13.05 12.73 -21.36
N LYS A 22 12.22 11.99 -22.08
CA LYS A 22 10.78 12.24 -22.09
C LYS A 22 10.30 11.83 -20.71
N GLN A 23 10.34 12.77 -19.77
CA GLN A 23 9.64 12.59 -18.49
C GLN A 23 8.20 12.19 -18.82
N PRO A 24 7.72 11.03 -18.32
CA PRO A 24 6.33 10.67 -18.51
C PRO A 24 5.48 11.75 -17.85
N ASN A 25 4.53 12.31 -18.60
CA ASN A 25 3.53 13.22 -18.06
C ASN A 25 2.62 12.40 -17.13
N LEU A 26 2.98 12.32 -15.85
CA LEU A 26 2.22 11.63 -14.82
C LEU A 26 1.09 12.54 -14.34
N SER A 27 0.10 12.78 -15.20
CA SER A 27 -1.16 13.36 -14.75
C SER A 27 -1.96 12.27 -14.02
N ALA A 28 -2.33 12.51 -12.77
CA ALA A 28 -3.17 11.58 -12.03
C ALA A 28 -4.48 11.31 -12.81
N PRO A 29 -4.96 10.06 -12.86
CA PRO A 29 -6.24 9.75 -13.49
C PRO A 29 -7.36 10.52 -12.77
N LYS A 30 -8.42 10.85 -13.51
CA LYS A 30 -9.61 11.43 -12.91
C LYS A 30 -10.17 10.46 -11.86
N PRO A 31 -10.69 10.96 -10.72
CA PRO A 31 -11.40 10.13 -9.77
C PRO A 31 -12.56 9.38 -10.44
N ALA A 32 -12.87 8.18 -9.94
CA ALA A 32 -14.04 7.46 -10.38
C ALA A 32 -15.31 8.21 -9.98
N ASP A 33 -16.34 8.14 -10.82
CA ASP A 33 -17.66 8.66 -10.48
C ASP A 33 -18.36 7.66 -9.56
N PHE A 34 -18.84 8.12 -8.40
CA PHE A 34 -19.58 7.31 -7.44
C PHE A 34 -21.03 7.80 -7.33
N THR A 35 -21.94 6.85 -7.16
CA THR A 35 -23.30 7.14 -6.70
C THR A 35 -23.27 7.57 -5.23
N LYS A 36 -24.31 8.28 -4.79
CA LYS A 36 -24.45 8.70 -3.39
C LYS A 36 -24.44 7.50 -2.43
N GLU A 37 -25.02 6.40 -2.85
CA GLU A 37 -25.10 5.15 -2.11
C GLU A 37 -23.72 4.52 -1.94
N GLU A 38 -22.89 4.51 -2.99
CA GLU A 38 -21.50 4.05 -2.94
C GLU A 38 -20.64 4.93 -2.04
N GLU A 39 -20.77 6.26 -2.14
CA GLU A 39 -20.05 7.20 -1.27
C GLU A 39 -20.39 6.98 0.21
N LEU A 40 -21.68 6.84 0.54
CA LEU A 40 -22.13 6.58 1.90
C LEU A 40 -21.67 5.21 2.40
N SER A 41 -21.66 4.20 1.53
CA SER A 41 -21.15 2.86 1.86
C SER A 41 -19.65 2.89 2.15
N ALA A 42 -18.87 3.54 1.29
CA ALA A 42 -17.43 3.70 1.47
C ALA A 42 -17.10 4.46 2.76
N TYR A 43 -17.83 5.56 3.02
CA TYR A 43 -17.68 6.33 4.27
C TYR A 43 -17.95 5.49 5.51
N ARG A 44 -19.03 4.69 5.51
CA ARG A 44 -19.36 3.80 6.64
C ARG A 44 -18.28 2.76 6.88
N HIS A 45 -17.76 2.13 5.83
CA HIS A 45 -16.66 1.16 5.95
C HIS A 45 -15.39 1.80 6.52
N MET A 46 -14.98 2.95 5.98
CA MET A 46 -13.80 3.64 6.49
C MET A 46 -13.96 4.06 7.95
N LEU A 47 -15.14 4.57 8.33
CA LEU A 47 -15.43 4.96 9.70
C LEU A 47 -15.46 3.75 10.64
N LEU A 48 -16.03 2.62 10.22
CA LEU A 48 -16.01 1.37 10.98
C LEU A 48 -14.58 0.92 11.27
N ILE A 49 -13.72 0.88 10.24
CA ILE A 49 -12.31 0.52 10.39
C ILE A 49 -11.64 1.47 11.38
N ARG A 50 -11.79 2.80 11.20
CA ARG A 50 -11.21 3.79 12.12
C ARG A 50 -11.62 3.54 13.57
N ARG A 51 -12.91 3.33 13.83
CA ARG A 51 -13.44 3.13 15.20
C ARG A 51 -12.98 1.82 15.81
N PHE A 52 -12.91 0.75 15.02
CA PHE A 52 -12.34 -0.51 15.46
C PHE A 52 -10.88 -0.33 15.89
N GLU A 53 -10.08 0.32 15.05
CA GLU A 53 -8.65 0.52 15.29
C GLU A 53 -8.37 1.42 16.50
N GLU A 54 -9.12 2.50 16.66
CA GLU A 54 -9.05 3.35 17.86
C GLU A 54 -9.35 2.54 19.13
N LYS A 55 -10.35 1.65 19.08
CA LYS A 55 -10.70 0.80 20.21
C LYS A 55 -9.64 -0.28 20.47
N ALA A 56 -9.11 -0.91 19.41
CA ALA A 56 -8.03 -1.87 19.51
C ALA A 56 -6.78 -1.22 20.14
N GLY A 57 -6.40 -0.03 19.67
CA GLY A 57 -5.30 0.75 20.26
C GLY A 57 -5.53 1.10 21.72
N GLN A 58 -6.77 1.47 22.11
CA GLN A 58 -7.13 1.71 23.50
C GLN A 58 -6.94 0.45 24.36
N LEU A 59 -7.49 -0.68 23.92
CA LEU A 59 -7.42 -1.95 24.67
C LEU A 59 -5.98 -2.49 24.76
N TYR A 60 -5.18 -2.29 23.71
CA TYR A 60 -3.75 -2.60 23.73
C TYR A 60 -3.01 -1.74 24.75
N GLY A 61 -3.25 -0.42 24.77
CA GLY A 61 -2.67 0.48 25.78
C GLY A 61 -3.07 0.17 27.22
N MET A 62 -4.25 -0.44 27.41
CA MET A 62 -4.72 -0.93 28.72
C MET A 62 -4.18 -2.33 29.08
N GLY A 63 -3.44 -2.98 28.20
CA GLY A 63 -2.89 -4.32 28.41
C GLY A 63 -3.89 -5.46 28.23
N PHE A 64 -5.08 -5.20 27.67
CA PHE A 64 -6.08 -6.24 27.36
C PHE A 64 -5.75 -7.01 26.08
N ILE A 65 -4.88 -6.48 25.23
CA ILE A 65 -4.35 -7.14 24.04
C ILE A 65 -2.84 -7.32 24.25
N GLY A 66 -2.36 -8.56 24.25
CA GLY A 66 -0.94 -8.88 24.35
C GLY A 66 -0.28 -9.12 22.98
N GLY A 67 1.05 -9.08 22.93
CA GLY A 67 1.80 -9.34 21.70
C GLY A 67 1.91 -8.12 20.81
N PHE A 68 1.60 -8.25 19.52
CA PHE A 68 1.68 -7.17 18.53
C PHE A 68 0.27 -6.66 18.15
N CYS A 69 0.16 -5.35 17.92
CA CYS A 69 -1.08 -4.72 17.47
C CYS A 69 -0.77 -3.68 16.38
N HIS A 70 -1.02 -4.03 15.12
CA HIS A 70 -0.67 -3.20 13.97
C HIS A 70 -1.89 -2.45 13.44
N LEU A 71 -2.08 -1.23 13.91
CA LEU A 71 -3.28 -0.46 13.61
C LEU A 71 -3.35 0.02 12.16
N TYR A 72 -4.46 -0.17 11.46
CA TYR A 72 -4.69 0.29 10.08
C TYR A 72 -5.08 1.78 9.94
N ILE A 73 -4.88 2.57 11.00
CA ILE A 73 -5.26 3.99 11.06
C ILE A 73 -4.58 4.79 9.94
N GLY A 74 -5.38 5.50 9.15
CA GLY A 74 -4.92 6.34 8.04
C GLY A 74 -4.82 5.62 6.69
N GLN A 75 -5.08 4.31 6.66
CA GLN A 75 -5.06 3.51 5.43
C GLN A 75 -6.45 3.00 5.03
N GLU A 76 -7.52 3.47 5.66
CA GLU A 76 -8.88 2.93 5.51
C GLU A 76 -9.36 2.96 4.05
N ALA A 77 -9.08 4.06 3.35
CA ALA A 77 -9.45 4.23 1.94
C ALA A 77 -8.79 3.18 1.02
N VAL A 78 -7.63 2.63 1.39
CA VAL A 78 -6.93 1.62 0.58
C VAL A 78 -7.80 0.38 0.45
N VAL A 79 -8.21 -0.21 1.57
CA VAL A 79 -8.92 -1.49 1.53
C VAL A 79 -10.39 -1.32 1.17
N THR A 80 -11.02 -0.20 1.55
CA THR A 80 -12.37 0.14 1.09
C THR A 80 -12.40 0.32 -0.43
N GLY A 81 -11.44 1.07 -1.00
CA GLY A 81 -11.32 1.25 -2.44
C GLY A 81 -11.02 -0.07 -3.16
N MET A 82 -10.14 -0.91 -2.61
CA MET A 82 -9.90 -2.25 -3.15
C MET A 82 -11.18 -3.09 -3.16
N LYS A 83 -11.91 -3.15 -2.03
CA LYS A 83 -13.17 -3.90 -1.92
C LYS A 83 -14.21 -3.46 -2.95
N MET A 84 -14.32 -2.16 -3.22
CA MET A 84 -15.23 -1.61 -4.23
C MET A 84 -14.85 -2.01 -5.67
N ALA A 85 -13.58 -2.34 -5.91
CA ALA A 85 -13.07 -2.71 -7.23
C ALA A 85 -12.96 -4.24 -7.43
N LEU A 86 -13.12 -5.04 -6.38
CA LEU A 86 -13.06 -6.51 -6.47
C LEU A 86 -14.21 -7.06 -7.32
N VAL A 87 -13.90 -8.10 -8.07
CA VAL A 87 -14.89 -8.91 -8.79
C VAL A 87 -14.93 -10.34 -8.27
N GLU A 88 -15.99 -11.07 -8.64
CA GLU A 88 -16.16 -12.47 -8.23
C GLU A 88 -14.94 -13.32 -8.64
N GLY A 89 -14.43 -14.11 -7.69
CA GLY A 89 -13.24 -14.95 -7.87
C GLY A 89 -11.90 -14.29 -7.53
N ASP A 90 -11.85 -12.97 -7.34
CA ASP A 90 -10.63 -12.29 -6.90
C ASP A 90 -10.17 -12.81 -5.53
N GLN A 91 -8.85 -12.89 -5.35
CA GLN A 91 -8.21 -13.33 -4.11
C GLN A 91 -7.43 -12.17 -3.49
N MET A 92 -7.44 -12.08 -2.16
CA MET A 92 -6.70 -11.06 -1.42
C MET A 92 -5.72 -11.70 -0.44
N ILE A 93 -4.51 -11.15 -0.41
CA ILE A 93 -3.50 -11.46 0.59
C ILE A 93 -2.92 -10.14 1.12
N THR A 94 -2.59 -10.10 2.40
CA THR A 94 -1.98 -8.94 3.04
C THR A 94 -0.99 -9.40 4.12
N ALA A 95 -0.25 -8.45 4.69
CA ALA A 95 0.70 -8.69 5.79
C ALA A 95 0.02 -8.47 7.16
N TYR A 96 0.81 -8.25 8.21
CA TYR A 96 0.37 -8.18 9.61
C TYR A 96 -0.43 -6.92 10.00
N ARG A 97 -0.76 -6.03 9.06
CA ARG A 97 -1.56 -4.81 9.28
C ARG A 97 -2.90 -4.96 8.57
N ASP A 98 -3.69 -5.90 9.05
CA ASP A 98 -4.79 -6.53 8.31
C ASP A 98 -6.17 -6.36 8.96
N HIS A 99 -6.29 -5.71 10.13
CA HIS A 99 -7.60 -5.59 10.77
C HIS A 99 -8.62 -4.90 9.85
N GLY A 100 -8.21 -3.83 9.16
CA GLY A 100 -9.05 -3.16 8.15
C GLY A 100 -9.44 -4.07 6.98
N HIS A 101 -8.59 -5.04 6.62
CA HIS A 101 -8.91 -6.01 5.55
C HIS A 101 -9.96 -7.02 6.01
N MET A 102 -9.86 -7.52 7.23
CA MET A 102 -10.87 -8.42 7.80
C MET A 102 -12.24 -7.75 7.90
N LEU A 103 -12.29 -6.49 8.34
CA LEU A 103 -13.54 -5.73 8.44
C LEU A 103 -14.15 -5.43 7.06
N ALA A 104 -13.33 -5.10 6.06
CA ALA A 104 -13.82 -4.80 4.71
C ALA A 104 -14.29 -6.04 3.93
N MET A 105 -13.91 -7.24 4.36
CA MET A 105 -14.35 -8.51 3.78
C MET A 105 -15.53 -9.15 4.53
N ASP A 106 -16.21 -8.35 5.36
CA ASP A 106 -17.42 -8.77 6.10
C ASP A 106 -17.21 -10.02 6.99
N LEU A 107 -15.98 -10.29 7.42
CA LEU A 107 -15.75 -11.26 8.49
C LEU A 107 -16.21 -10.65 9.81
N SER A 108 -17.25 -11.25 10.41
CA SER A 108 -17.84 -10.87 11.69
C SER A 108 -17.85 -12.01 12.69
#